data_AF-A0A7C0XA42-F1
#
_entry.id   AF-A0A7C0XA42-F1
#
_cell.length_a   1.000
_cell.length_b   1.000
_cell.length_c   1.000
_cell.angle_alpha   90.00
_cell.angle_beta   90.00
_cell.angle_gamma   90.00
#
_symmetry.space_group_name_H-M   'P 1'
#
loop_
_entity.id
_entity.type
_entity.pdbx_description
1 polymer ?
#
loop_
_entity_poly.entity_id
_entity_poly.type
_entity_poly.pdbx_seq_one_letter_code
_entity_poly.pdbx_strand_id
1 'polypeptide(L)'
;LTMRTFHTGGIATAMDITQGLPRAEELFEARKKLKEPAGIFSKVRGIVKDVRVVGESTKIYIEDYDGGIHEYEVPVGTKPKVTVGDKVVEGQELTTGAIRPRLLMKELGVIRAAEYLLREIKRVYAEQGVDIHNKHVEIIIRQMFGKVEIIDPGDTDYLPGDLVSLAEIKRINEEMMRMNSKVDNNRREVIGKKLAHHVLVDVDGEIKEIAKEGDEITPELLEKMVKNEVKEIEVMENGQSVKYLINPLNPARYVRKLLRITKASLEHAGWLSAASFQQTPQVLTEAAVEGRVDNLIGLKENVIVGQLIPAGTGLESYRSIQVEETGEMEAKEEIPKIG
;
A
#
# COMPACT_ATOMS: atom_id res chain seq x y z
N LEU A 1 -11.71 12.05 24.75
CA LEU A 1 -10.75 13.01 24.16
C LEU A 1 -11.36 14.39 24.25
N THR A 2 -10.72 15.34 24.92
CA THR A 2 -11.17 16.73 24.92
C THR A 2 -11.08 17.29 23.49
N MET A 3 -12.21 17.76 22.94
CA MET A 3 -12.20 18.51 21.70
C MET A 3 -11.41 19.82 21.87
N ARG A 4 -10.95 20.41 20.75
CA ARG A 4 -10.21 21.68 20.75
C ARG A 4 -11.01 22.70 21.58
N THR A 5 -10.42 23.21 22.66
CA THR A 5 -11.06 24.18 23.55
C THR A 5 -11.23 25.51 22.82
N PHE A 6 -12.46 26.04 22.83
CA PHE A 6 -12.73 27.41 22.41
C PHE A 6 -12.23 28.35 23.52
N HIS A 7 -11.01 28.86 23.41
CA HIS A 7 -10.52 29.90 24.30
C HIS A 7 -10.81 31.29 23.70
N THR A 8 -11.92 31.91 24.11
CA THR A 8 -12.05 33.37 24.09
C THR A 8 -11.24 33.92 25.26
N GLY A 9 -9.95 34.20 25.05
CA GLY A 9 -9.10 34.99 25.94
C GLY A 9 -8.81 34.38 27.32
N GLY A 10 -7.65 33.72 27.46
CA GLY A 10 -7.11 33.31 28.76
C GLY A 10 -5.64 32.91 28.64
N ILE A 11 -4.80 33.46 29.52
CA ILE A 11 -3.34 33.34 29.50
C ILE A 11 -2.91 31.87 29.66
N ALA A 12 -2.11 31.38 28.71
CA ALA A 12 -1.56 30.04 28.69
C ALA A 12 -0.49 29.88 29.76
N THR A 13 -0.86 29.35 30.93
CA THR A 13 0.10 28.82 31.91
C THR A 13 -0.42 27.53 32.54
N ALA A 14 0.50 26.56 32.64
CA ALA A 14 0.40 25.19 33.16
C ALA A 14 0.03 24.10 32.13
N MET A 15 1.08 23.52 31.52
CA MET A 15 1.19 22.18 30.92
C MET A 15 -0.12 21.53 30.45
N ASP A 16 -0.69 22.08 29.38
CA ASP A 16 -1.25 21.44 28.19
C ASP A 16 -1.79 19.98 28.30
N ILE A 17 -2.73 19.74 29.21
CA ILE A 17 -3.55 18.50 29.26
C ILE A 17 -4.48 18.40 28.03
N THR A 18 -4.59 19.46 27.22
CA THR A 18 -5.52 19.64 26.09
C THR A 18 -4.96 19.24 24.71
N GLN A 19 -3.78 18.62 24.61
CA GLN A 19 -3.14 18.31 23.31
C GLN A 19 -3.49 16.96 22.67
N GLY A 20 -4.25 16.08 23.35
CA GLY A 20 -4.43 14.70 22.91
C GLY A 20 -5.03 14.55 21.50
N LEU A 21 -6.23 15.10 21.24
CA LEU A 21 -6.88 14.98 19.94
C LEU A 21 -6.08 15.69 18.81
N PRO A 22 -5.58 16.93 18.99
CA PRO A 22 -4.72 17.58 18.01
C PRO A 22 -3.48 16.77 17.62
N ARG A 23 -2.89 16.03 18.57
CA ARG A 23 -1.73 15.17 18.32
C ARG A 23 -2.11 13.89 17.58
N ALA A 24 -3.17 13.22 18.01
CA ALA A 24 -3.70 12.04 17.30
C ALA A 24 -4.05 12.38 15.85
N GLU A 25 -4.72 13.51 15.61
CA GLU A 25 -5.03 14.02 14.27
C GLU A 25 -3.75 14.26 13.45
N GLU A 26 -2.72 14.88 14.04
CA GLU A 26 -1.45 15.12 13.36
C GLU A 26 -0.76 13.81 12.92
N LEU A 27 -0.83 12.77 13.75
CA LEU A 27 -0.26 11.44 13.46
C LEU A 27 -1.04 10.73 12.35
N PHE A 28 -2.37 10.68 12.43
CA PHE A 28 -3.23 10.08 11.39
C PHE A 28 -3.16 10.84 10.06
N GLU A 29 -2.89 12.14 10.10
CA GLU A 29 -2.71 12.97 8.92
C GLU A 29 -1.26 12.99 8.41
N ALA A 30 -0.32 12.33 9.10
CA ALA A 30 1.10 12.25 8.75
C ALA A 30 1.65 13.58 8.21
N ARG A 31 1.37 14.68 8.92
CA ARG A 31 1.61 16.05 8.43
C ARG A 31 3.11 16.32 8.27
N LYS A 32 3.48 17.08 7.22
CA LYS A 32 4.89 17.47 6.98
C LYS A 32 5.38 18.52 7.97
N LYS A 33 4.52 19.47 8.33
CA LYS A 33 4.77 20.49 9.34
C LYS A 33 4.17 20.02 10.65
N LEU A 34 5.01 19.92 11.67
CA LEU A 34 4.63 19.54 13.02
C LEU A 34 4.31 20.80 13.83
N LYS A 35 3.43 20.69 14.82
CA LYS A 35 3.17 21.79 15.78
C LYS A 35 4.29 21.92 16.80
N GLU A 36 4.83 20.79 17.23
CA GLU A 36 5.98 20.71 18.11
C GLU A 36 7.29 20.81 17.32
N PRO A 37 8.39 21.23 17.97
CA PRO A 37 9.73 21.15 17.39
C PRO A 37 10.03 19.74 16.88
N ALA A 38 10.66 19.64 15.71
CA ALA A 38 11.00 18.35 15.13
C ALA A 38 12.09 17.66 15.95
N GLY A 39 11.82 16.44 16.41
CA GLY A 39 12.78 15.59 17.08
C GLY A 39 13.58 14.73 16.11
N ILE A 40 14.60 14.08 16.67
CA ILE A 40 15.45 13.11 15.98
C ILE A 40 15.33 11.73 16.63
N PHE A 41 15.64 10.69 15.86
CA PHE A 41 15.56 9.29 16.28
C PHE A 41 16.85 8.57 15.91
N SER A 42 17.13 7.47 16.62
CA SER A 42 18.28 6.63 16.30
C SER A 42 18.06 5.87 15.01
N LYS A 43 19.01 5.95 14.08
CA LYS A 43 19.01 5.14 12.85
C LYS A 43 19.60 3.75 13.06
N VAL A 44 20.30 3.54 14.17
CA VAL A 44 20.98 2.28 14.49
C VAL A 44 20.60 1.78 15.88
N ARG A 45 20.83 0.49 16.11
CA ARG A 45 20.80 -0.09 17.44
C ARG A 45 22.19 0.01 18.06
N GLY A 46 22.30 0.51 19.28
CA GLY A 46 23.62 0.78 19.87
C GLY A 46 23.58 1.27 21.31
N ILE A 47 24.69 1.84 21.75
CA ILE A 47 24.87 2.44 23.08
C ILE A 47 25.30 3.91 22.90
N VAL A 48 24.66 4.81 23.65
CA VAL A 48 25.04 6.23 23.65
C VAL A 48 26.42 6.38 24.31
N LYS A 49 27.40 6.85 23.56
CA LYS A 49 28.78 7.04 24.04
C LYS A 49 29.04 8.41 24.62
N ASP A 50 28.47 9.43 24.00
CA ASP A 50 28.73 10.81 24.40
C ASP A 50 27.53 11.69 24.03
N VAL A 51 27.26 12.68 24.86
CA VAL A 51 26.29 13.75 24.61
C VAL A 51 26.96 15.04 25.03
N ARG A 52 27.41 15.83 24.05
CA ARG A 52 28.19 17.04 24.31
C ARG A 52 27.79 18.20 23.42
N VAL A 53 28.06 19.40 23.90
CA VAL A 53 27.88 20.63 23.14
C VAL A 53 29.14 20.85 22.30
N VAL A 54 28.97 20.99 20.99
CA VAL A 54 30.05 21.28 20.03
C VAL A 54 29.69 22.58 19.32
N GLY A 55 30.36 23.67 19.68
CA GLY A 55 29.96 25.01 19.24
C GLY A 55 28.62 25.41 19.85
N GLU A 56 27.64 25.74 19.01
CA GLU A 56 26.29 26.13 19.43
C GLU A 56 25.30 24.95 19.45
N SER A 57 25.67 23.78 18.91
CA SER A 57 24.76 22.62 18.82
C SER A 57 25.14 21.49 19.78
N THR A 58 24.12 20.82 20.32
CA THR A 58 24.32 19.60 21.11
C THR A 58 24.36 18.40 20.17
N LYS A 59 25.34 17.51 20.34
CA LYS A 59 25.51 16.31 19.54
C LYS A 59 25.42 15.06 20.41
N ILE A 60 24.80 14.02 19.86
CA ILE A 60 24.66 12.69 20.47
C ILE A 60 25.46 11.71 19.60
N TYR A 61 26.33 10.93 20.23
CA TYR A 61 27.15 9.91 19.57
C TYR A 61 26.69 8.53 20.04
N ILE A 62 26.34 7.66 19.09
CA ILE A 62 25.90 6.29 19.35
C ILE A 62 26.88 5.32 18.70
N GLU A 63 27.43 4.40 19.49
CA GLU A 63 28.22 3.28 18.97
C GLU A 63 27.28 2.10 18.69
N ASP A 64 27.27 1.60 17.46
CA ASP A 64 26.55 0.37 17.10
C ASP A 64 27.30 -0.89 17.59
N TYR A 65 26.72 -2.07 17.37
CA TYR A 65 27.35 -3.33 17.80
C TYR A 65 28.53 -3.76 16.93
N ASP A 66 28.72 -3.11 15.77
CA ASP A 66 29.83 -3.36 14.84
C ASP A 66 31.01 -2.40 15.12
N GLY A 67 30.88 -1.50 16.10
CA GLY A 67 31.89 -0.52 16.49
C GLY A 67 31.85 0.79 15.70
N GLY A 68 30.84 1.00 14.85
CA GLY A 68 30.61 2.24 14.12
C GLY A 68 30.04 3.33 15.03
N ILE A 69 30.60 4.55 14.94
CA ILE A 69 30.09 5.72 15.67
C ILE A 69 29.19 6.55 14.75
N HIS A 70 27.94 6.72 15.17
CA HIS A 70 26.91 7.49 14.48
C HIS A 70 26.65 8.80 15.22
N GLU A 71 26.78 9.92 14.50
CA GLU A 71 26.58 11.26 15.04
C GLU A 71 25.17 11.79 14.73
N TYR A 72 24.54 12.38 15.73
CA TYR A 72 23.22 13.02 15.61
C TYR A 72 23.25 14.43 16.20
N GLU A 73 22.84 15.41 15.40
CA GLU A 73 22.71 16.79 15.86
C GLU A 73 21.32 17.05 16.45
N VAL A 74 21.28 17.58 17.66
CA VAL A 74 20.04 17.93 18.37
C VAL A 74 19.44 19.20 17.77
N PRO A 75 18.21 19.16 17.23
CA PRO A 75 17.56 20.34 16.67
C PRO A 75 17.31 21.43 17.71
N VAL A 76 17.40 22.69 17.28
CA VAL A 76 17.08 23.87 18.11
C VAL A 76 15.66 23.76 18.67
N GLY A 77 15.50 24.06 19.96
CA GLY A 77 14.22 23.97 20.67
C GLY A 77 13.87 22.56 21.17
N THR A 78 14.74 21.57 20.99
CA THR A 78 14.61 20.24 21.60
C THR A 78 15.75 19.96 22.58
N LYS A 79 15.51 19.03 23.52
CA LYS A 79 16.53 18.57 24.48
C LYS A 79 16.82 17.08 24.28
N PRO A 80 18.06 16.60 24.53
CA PRO A 80 18.34 15.18 24.56
C PRO A 80 17.45 14.45 25.57
N LYS A 81 16.92 13.30 25.18
CA LYS A 81 16.12 12.39 26.02
C LYS A 81 16.96 11.22 26.54
N VAL A 82 18.15 11.02 25.98
CA VAL A 82 19.07 9.94 26.28
C VAL A 82 20.33 10.45 27.00
N THR A 83 20.94 9.57 27.77
CA THR A 83 22.16 9.79 28.54
C THR A 83 23.25 8.79 28.15
N VAL A 84 24.51 9.11 28.47
CA VAL A 84 25.65 8.24 28.18
C VAL A 84 25.48 6.89 28.89
N GLY A 85 25.65 5.80 28.16
CA GLY A 85 25.42 4.43 28.62
C GLY A 85 24.06 3.86 28.27
N ASP A 86 23.11 4.68 27.81
CA ASP A 86 21.78 4.20 27.42
C ASP A 86 21.85 3.32 26.18
N LYS A 87 21.14 2.19 26.23
CA LYS A 87 20.92 1.33 25.06
C LYS A 87 19.78 1.91 24.23
N VAL A 88 20.03 2.10 22.94
CA VAL A 88 19.04 2.61 21.99
C VAL A 88 18.74 1.60 20.91
N VAL A 89 17.49 1.57 20.48
CA VAL A 89 17.03 0.80 19.32
C VAL A 89 16.72 1.71 18.14
N GLU A 90 16.68 1.13 16.95
CA GLU A 90 16.26 1.83 15.73
C GLU A 90 14.87 2.45 15.90
N GLY A 91 14.75 3.73 15.55
CA GLY A 91 13.49 4.47 15.63
C GLY A 91 13.13 4.97 17.04
N GLN A 92 14.00 4.73 18.03
CA GLN A 92 13.87 5.34 19.34
C GLN A 92 14.14 6.84 19.27
N GLU A 93 13.27 7.63 19.90
CA GLU A 93 13.44 9.09 20.04
C GLU A 93 14.70 9.40 20.84
N LEU A 94 15.55 10.27 20.28
CA LEU A 94 16.75 10.76 20.95
C LEU A 94 16.54 12.12 21.62
N THR A 95 15.51 12.86 21.21
CA THR A 95 15.18 14.18 21.75
C THR A 95 13.71 14.30 22.15
N THR A 96 13.37 15.36 22.87
CA THR A 96 11.99 15.65 23.32
C THR A 96 11.04 16.09 22.22
N GLY A 97 11.52 16.31 20.99
CA GLY A 97 10.69 16.77 19.87
C GLY A 97 9.92 15.64 19.18
N ALA A 98 8.91 16.03 18.39
CA ALA A 98 8.09 15.08 17.66
C ALA A 98 8.81 14.49 16.44
N ILE A 99 8.74 13.18 16.26
CA ILE A 99 9.30 12.51 15.08
C ILE A 99 8.34 12.63 13.90
N ARG A 100 8.90 12.92 12.72
CA ARG A 100 8.15 12.92 11.46
C ARG A 100 8.01 11.48 10.94
N PRO A 101 6.79 10.91 10.85
CA PRO A 101 6.61 9.52 10.42
C PRO A 101 7.14 9.23 9.01
N ARG A 102 7.07 10.21 8.10
CA ARG A 102 7.61 10.08 6.74
C ARG A 102 9.13 10.00 6.70
N LEU A 103 9.81 10.74 7.56
CA LEU A 103 11.27 10.67 7.66
C LEU A 103 11.68 9.34 8.28
N LEU A 104 10.98 8.93 9.34
CA LEU A 104 11.19 7.62 9.98
C LEU A 104 11.03 6.47 8.99
N MET A 105 9.98 6.49 8.16
CA MET A 105 9.75 5.51 7.12
C MET A 105 10.85 5.50 6.05
N LYS A 106 11.34 6.68 5.65
CA LYS A 106 12.39 6.78 4.63
C LYS A 106 13.70 6.16 5.12
N GLU A 107 14.05 6.39 6.38
CA GLU A 107 15.33 5.94 6.94
C GLU A 107 15.29 4.50 7.45
N LEU A 108 14.17 4.06 8.05
CA LEU A 108 14.06 2.77 8.75
C LEU A 108 13.01 1.81 8.17
N GLY A 109 12.29 2.23 7.13
CA GLY A 109 11.28 1.42 6.46
C GLY A 109 9.90 1.44 7.11
N VAL A 110 8.99 0.68 6.49
CA VAL A 110 7.54 0.68 6.79
C VAL A 110 7.24 0.17 8.18
N ILE A 111 7.90 -0.92 8.60
CA ILE A 111 7.62 -1.61 9.86
C ILE A 111 7.91 -0.69 11.04
N ARG A 112 9.10 -0.07 11.08
CA ARG A 112 9.49 0.87 12.14
C ARG A 112 8.58 2.10 12.19
N ALA A 113 8.17 2.61 11.04
CA ALA A 113 7.23 3.73 10.99
C ALA A 113 5.83 3.35 11.51
N ALA A 114 5.35 2.15 11.20
CA ALA A 114 4.07 1.64 11.70
C ALA A 114 4.11 1.38 13.21
N GLU A 115 5.18 0.78 13.74
CA GLU A 115 5.40 0.58 15.18
C GLU A 115 5.41 1.91 15.94
N TYR A 116 6.11 2.91 15.41
CA TYR A 116 6.13 4.26 15.98
C TYR A 116 4.73 4.88 16.01
N LEU A 117 4.00 4.84 14.88
CA LEU A 117 2.64 5.38 14.82
C LEU A 117 1.72 4.67 15.82
N LEU A 118 1.79 3.35 15.91
CA LEU A 118 0.99 2.57 16.86
C LEU A 118 1.28 2.99 18.30
N ARG A 119 2.56 3.03 18.69
CA ARG A 119 2.99 3.39 20.04
C ARG A 119 2.56 4.81 20.40
N GLU A 120 2.82 5.76 19.51
CA GLU A 120 2.56 7.18 19.76
C GLU A 120 1.05 7.46 19.81
N ILE A 121 0.26 6.89 18.89
CA ILE A 121 -1.21 7.02 18.93
C ILE A 121 -1.74 6.42 20.22
N LYS A 122 -1.34 5.20 20.59
CA LYS A 122 -1.77 4.58 21.85
C LYS A 122 -1.41 5.41 23.07
N ARG A 123 -0.20 5.96 23.11
CA ARG A 123 0.26 6.84 24.20
C ARG A 123 -0.68 8.03 24.35
N VAL A 124 -1.03 8.70 23.25
CA VAL A 124 -1.96 9.83 23.25
C VAL A 124 -3.35 9.47 23.81
N TYR A 125 -3.87 8.28 23.47
CA TYR A 125 -5.14 7.81 24.04
C TYR A 125 -5.02 7.40 25.51
N ALA A 126 -3.93 6.74 25.89
CA ALA A 126 -3.66 6.30 27.26
C ALA A 126 -3.47 7.49 28.22
N GLU A 127 -2.78 8.55 27.78
CA GLU A 127 -2.65 9.82 28.53
C GLU A 127 -4.02 10.49 28.78
N GLN A 128 -5.04 10.15 27.99
CA GLN A 128 -6.42 10.64 28.13
C GLN A 128 -7.33 9.63 28.85
N GLY A 129 -6.75 8.57 29.45
CA GLY A 129 -7.48 7.55 30.18
C GLY A 129 -8.28 6.58 29.29
N VAL A 130 -8.02 6.54 27.99
CA VAL A 130 -8.71 5.65 27.04
C VAL A 130 -7.79 4.50 26.66
N ASP A 131 -8.15 3.27 27.06
CA ASP A 131 -7.46 2.07 26.61
C ASP A 131 -8.06 1.57 25.28
N ILE A 132 -7.20 1.39 24.28
CA ILE A 132 -7.58 0.92 22.94
C ILE A 132 -6.68 -0.26 22.57
N HIS A 133 -7.31 -1.36 22.18
CA HIS A 133 -6.59 -2.54 21.71
C HIS A 133 -5.82 -2.24 20.41
N ASN A 134 -4.58 -2.75 20.29
CA ASN A 134 -3.67 -2.49 19.18
C ASN A 134 -4.31 -2.72 17.81
N LYS A 135 -5.02 -3.85 17.65
CA LYS A 135 -5.74 -4.23 16.43
C LYS A 135 -6.50 -3.09 15.75
N HIS A 136 -7.17 -2.22 16.51
CA HIS A 136 -7.95 -1.13 15.93
C HIS A 136 -7.06 -0.08 15.27
N VAL A 137 -5.99 0.30 15.96
CA VAL A 137 -5.01 1.28 15.46
C VAL A 137 -4.20 0.68 14.31
N GLU A 138 -3.82 -0.60 14.40
CA GLU A 138 -3.12 -1.32 13.34
C GLU A 138 -3.92 -1.41 12.04
N ILE A 139 -5.23 -1.65 12.13
CA ILE A 139 -6.11 -1.65 10.95
C ILE A 139 -6.09 -0.27 10.27
N ILE A 140 -6.12 0.82 11.03
CA ILE A 140 -6.07 2.19 10.48
C ILE A 140 -4.70 2.47 9.87
N ILE A 141 -3.62 2.13 10.58
CA ILE A 141 -2.25 2.29 10.08
C ILE A 141 -2.04 1.50 8.78
N ARG A 142 -2.59 0.27 8.69
CA ARG A 142 -2.55 -0.53 7.46
C ARG A 142 -3.13 0.22 6.27
N GLN A 143 -4.24 0.95 6.46
CA GLN A 143 -4.83 1.77 5.40
C GLN A 143 -3.92 2.94 4.99
N MET A 144 -3.27 3.61 5.95
CA MET A 144 -2.35 4.72 5.67
C MET A 144 -1.13 4.29 4.84
N PHE A 145 -0.68 3.05 5.00
CA PHE A 145 0.43 2.51 4.21
C PHE A 145 -0.03 1.84 2.92
N GLY A 146 -1.33 1.67 2.63
CA GLY A 146 -1.85 0.74 1.61
C GLY A 146 -1.38 0.94 0.15
N LYS A 147 -0.76 2.07 -0.20
CA LYS A 147 -0.44 2.46 -1.58
C LYS A 147 1.07 2.55 -1.82
N VAL A 148 1.45 2.53 -3.10
CA VAL A 148 2.83 2.68 -3.59
C VAL A 148 2.87 3.70 -4.72
N GLU A 149 4.02 4.31 -4.92
CA GLU A 149 4.31 5.16 -6.09
C GLU A 149 5.23 4.39 -7.03
N ILE A 150 4.85 4.30 -8.31
CA ILE A 150 5.64 3.64 -9.35
C ILE A 150 6.89 4.48 -9.63
N ILE A 151 8.07 3.85 -9.60
CA ILE A 151 9.33 4.48 -10.00
C ILE A 151 9.66 4.10 -11.43
N ASP A 152 9.51 2.81 -11.73
CA ASP A 152 9.76 2.22 -13.03
C ASP A 152 8.59 1.28 -13.33
N PRO A 153 7.81 1.53 -14.38
CA PRO A 153 6.64 0.73 -14.71
C PRO A 153 7.02 -0.65 -15.26
N GLY A 154 8.26 -0.88 -15.69
CA GLY A 154 8.63 -2.10 -16.39
C GLY A 154 7.74 -2.31 -17.62
N ASP A 155 7.19 -3.51 -17.76
CA ASP A 155 6.26 -3.87 -18.85
C ASP A 155 4.78 -3.77 -18.41
N THR A 156 4.47 -2.97 -17.38
CA THR A 156 3.07 -2.67 -16.96
C THR A 156 2.52 -1.43 -17.66
N ASP A 157 1.19 -1.28 -17.65
CA ASP A 157 0.51 -0.11 -18.23
C ASP A 157 0.56 1.16 -17.35
N TYR A 158 1.26 1.11 -16.22
CA TYR A 158 1.37 2.27 -15.32
C TYR A 158 2.43 3.27 -15.81
N LEU A 159 2.35 4.49 -15.29
CA LEU A 159 3.34 5.54 -15.53
C LEU A 159 4.21 5.78 -14.29
N PRO A 160 5.48 6.22 -14.47
CA PRO A 160 6.28 6.72 -13.37
C PRO A 160 5.56 7.83 -12.60
N GLY A 161 5.43 7.66 -11.28
CA GLY A 161 4.72 8.58 -10.39
C GLY A 161 3.28 8.17 -10.05
N ASP A 162 2.71 7.17 -10.72
CA ASP A 162 1.36 6.69 -10.43
C ASP A 162 1.23 6.13 -9.02
N LEU A 163 0.11 6.45 -8.35
CA LEU A 163 -0.19 5.99 -7.00
C LEU A 163 -1.13 4.77 -7.03
N VAL A 164 -0.54 3.58 -6.98
CA VAL A 164 -1.25 2.30 -7.16
C VAL A 164 -1.45 1.59 -5.82
N SER A 165 -2.47 0.73 -5.72
CA SER A 165 -2.66 -0.17 -4.59
C SER A 165 -1.51 -1.16 -4.47
N LEU A 166 -0.97 -1.35 -3.26
CA LEU A 166 0.08 -2.37 -3.08
C LEU A 166 -0.42 -3.77 -3.40
N ALA A 167 -1.66 -4.09 -3.03
CA ALA A 167 -2.20 -5.41 -3.27
C ALA A 167 -2.28 -5.70 -4.79
N GLU A 168 -2.66 -4.69 -5.57
CA GLU A 168 -2.78 -4.77 -7.02
C GLU A 168 -1.43 -4.91 -7.71
N ILE A 169 -0.48 -4.02 -7.42
CA ILE A 169 0.85 -4.10 -8.05
C ILE A 169 1.62 -5.36 -7.64
N LYS A 170 1.41 -5.86 -6.40
CA LYS A 170 1.97 -7.14 -5.97
C LYS A 170 1.39 -8.29 -6.78
N ARG A 171 0.07 -8.32 -6.95
CA ARG A 171 -0.60 -9.33 -7.77
C ARG A 171 -0.09 -9.31 -9.21
N ILE A 172 0.01 -8.14 -9.83
CA ILE A 172 0.53 -7.97 -11.20
C ILE A 172 1.97 -8.47 -11.30
N ASN A 173 2.85 -8.05 -10.39
CA ASN A 173 4.25 -8.50 -10.39
C ASN A 173 4.37 -10.01 -10.13
N GLU A 174 3.54 -10.58 -9.25
CA GLU A 174 3.51 -12.02 -9.00
C GLU A 174 3.01 -12.80 -10.23
N GLU A 175 1.99 -12.30 -10.93
CA GLU A 175 1.50 -12.87 -12.20
C GLU A 175 2.60 -12.81 -13.28
N MET A 176 3.29 -11.68 -13.44
CA MET A 176 4.43 -11.54 -14.36
C MET A 176 5.55 -12.54 -14.02
N MET A 177 5.92 -12.68 -12.75
CA MET A 177 6.95 -13.63 -12.34
C MET A 177 6.53 -15.09 -12.62
N ARG A 178 5.25 -15.42 -12.47
CA ARG A 178 4.72 -16.74 -12.85
C ARG A 178 4.81 -16.96 -14.36
N MET A 179 4.46 -15.97 -15.18
CA MET A 179 4.60 -16.07 -16.63
C MET A 179 6.06 -16.21 -17.04
N ASN A 180 6.95 -15.43 -16.43
CA ASN A 180 8.41 -15.50 -16.66
C ASN A 180 8.99 -16.88 -16.39
N SER A 181 8.51 -17.57 -15.34
CA SER A 181 8.98 -18.94 -15.04
C SER A 181 8.66 -19.97 -16.13
N LYS A 182 7.70 -19.68 -17.03
CA LYS A 182 7.33 -20.55 -18.14
C LYS A 182 8.05 -20.22 -19.44
N VAL A 183 8.79 -19.11 -19.52
CA VAL A 183 9.41 -18.62 -20.77
C VAL A 183 10.31 -19.66 -21.42
N ASP A 184 11.14 -20.37 -20.65
CA ASP A 184 12.03 -21.39 -21.20
C ASP A 184 11.27 -22.60 -21.77
N ASN A 185 10.15 -22.98 -21.16
CA ASN A 185 9.29 -24.03 -21.67
C ASN A 185 8.54 -23.55 -22.92
N ASN A 186 7.99 -22.33 -22.88
CA ASN A 186 7.32 -21.70 -24.02
C ASN A 186 8.23 -21.65 -25.24
N ARG A 187 9.50 -21.23 -25.07
CA ARG A 187 10.52 -21.21 -26.14
C ARG A 187 10.70 -22.57 -26.81
N ARG A 188 10.66 -23.66 -26.05
CA ARG A 188 10.77 -25.02 -26.60
C ARG A 188 9.49 -25.46 -27.30
N GLU A 189 8.36 -25.07 -26.74
CA GLU A 189 7.03 -25.45 -27.21
C GLU A 189 6.59 -24.74 -28.49
N VAL A 190 7.11 -23.53 -28.76
CA VAL A 190 6.81 -22.79 -30.00
C VAL A 190 7.63 -23.26 -31.20
N ILE A 191 8.76 -23.94 -30.99
CA ILE A 191 9.61 -24.42 -32.10
C ILE A 191 8.85 -25.43 -32.97
N GLY A 192 8.87 -25.22 -34.28
CA GLY A 192 8.16 -26.06 -35.26
C GLY A 192 6.67 -25.73 -35.42
N LYS A 193 6.13 -24.76 -34.67
CA LYS A 193 4.78 -24.21 -34.90
C LYS A 193 4.85 -23.07 -35.91
N LYS A 194 3.69 -22.72 -36.49
CA LYS A 194 3.56 -21.59 -37.43
C LYS A 194 3.07 -20.35 -36.71
N LEU A 195 3.59 -19.19 -37.09
CA LEU A 195 3.13 -17.91 -36.58
C LEU A 195 1.70 -17.60 -37.05
N ALA A 196 0.86 -17.11 -36.14
CA ALA A 196 -0.50 -16.67 -36.46
C ALA A 196 -0.53 -15.28 -37.10
N HIS A 197 0.45 -14.42 -36.78
CA HIS A 197 0.54 -13.05 -37.27
C HIS A 197 1.99 -12.66 -37.57
N HIS A 198 2.17 -11.55 -38.31
CA HIS A 198 3.48 -10.97 -38.56
C HIS A 198 4.14 -10.49 -37.25
N VAL A 199 5.47 -10.60 -37.17
CA VAL A 199 6.25 -10.06 -36.04
C VAL A 199 7.03 -8.85 -36.53
N LEU A 200 6.57 -7.67 -36.13
CA LEU A 200 7.18 -6.38 -36.44
C LEU A 200 7.95 -5.90 -35.22
N VAL A 201 9.16 -5.37 -35.43
CA VAL A 201 9.94 -4.73 -34.38
C VAL A 201 10.40 -3.36 -34.85
N ASP A 202 10.31 -2.38 -33.97
CA ASP A 202 10.91 -1.07 -34.16
C ASP A 202 12.40 -1.14 -33.86
N VAL A 203 13.23 -0.91 -34.89
CA VAL A 203 14.68 -0.81 -34.75
C VAL A 203 15.08 0.59 -35.21
N ASP A 204 15.46 1.45 -34.25
CA ASP A 204 15.90 2.83 -34.50
C ASP A 204 14.86 3.72 -35.23
N GLY A 205 13.56 3.49 -35.02
CA GLY A 205 12.48 4.25 -35.65
C GLY A 205 12.01 3.68 -36.99
N GLU A 206 12.60 2.57 -37.46
CA GLU A 206 12.15 1.82 -38.62
C GLU A 206 11.46 0.52 -38.20
N ILE A 207 10.20 0.37 -38.61
CA ILE A 207 9.44 -0.89 -38.42
C ILE A 207 10.01 -1.94 -39.38
N LYS A 208 10.70 -2.93 -38.82
CA LYS A 208 11.25 -4.07 -39.56
C LYS A 208 10.43 -5.32 -39.31
N GLU A 209 10.06 -6.00 -40.38
CA GLU A 209 9.41 -7.30 -40.33
C GLU A 209 10.47 -8.39 -40.06
N ILE A 210 10.38 -9.03 -38.90
CA ILE A 210 11.30 -10.10 -38.50
C ILE A 210 10.82 -11.44 -39.07
N ALA A 211 9.51 -11.67 -39.08
CA ALA A 211 8.86 -12.90 -39.52
C ALA A 211 7.46 -12.61 -40.08
N LYS A 212 7.05 -13.40 -41.09
CA LYS A 212 5.75 -13.30 -41.74
C LYS A 212 4.73 -14.22 -41.08
N GLU A 213 3.46 -13.89 -41.27
CA GLU A 213 2.36 -14.79 -40.92
C GLU A 213 2.52 -16.14 -41.65
N GLY A 214 2.37 -17.24 -40.91
CA GLY A 214 2.51 -18.60 -41.43
C GLY A 214 3.94 -19.14 -41.49
N ASP A 215 4.96 -18.33 -41.20
CA ASP A 215 6.35 -18.80 -41.10
C ASP A 215 6.49 -19.83 -39.96
N GLU A 216 7.31 -20.86 -40.20
CA GLU A 216 7.64 -21.85 -39.19
C GLU A 216 8.71 -21.32 -38.24
N ILE A 217 8.48 -21.48 -36.94
CA ILE A 217 9.38 -20.99 -35.90
C ILE A 217 10.58 -21.93 -35.79
N THR A 218 11.65 -21.59 -36.50
CA THR A 218 12.95 -22.25 -36.37
C THR A 218 13.71 -21.70 -35.14
N PRO A 219 14.67 -22.46 -34.59
CA PRO A 219 15.51 -21.98 -33.49
C PRO A 219 16.23 -20.66 -33.80
N GLU A 220 16.68 -20.48 -35.04
CA GLU A 220 17.36 -19.27 -35.52
C GLU A 220 16.42 -18.07 -35.55
N LEU A 221 15.18 -18.27 -36.01
CA LEU A 221 14.16 -17.23 -36.05
C LEU A 221 13.75 -16.81 -34.64
N LEU A 222 13.59 -17.79 -33.73
CA LEU A 222 13.28 -17.54 -32.33
C LEU A 222 14.41 -16.76 -31.64
N GLU A 223 15.68 -17.12 -31.87
CA GLU A 223 16.83 -16.38 -31.34
C GLU A 223 16.86 -14.93 -31.86
N LYS A 224 16.54 -14.73 -33.14
CA LYS A 224 16.40 -13.39 -33.72
C LYS A 224 15.29 -12.60 -33.04
N MET A 225 14.12 -13.20 -32.79
CA MET A 225 13.02 -12.53 -32.06
C MET A 225 13.42 -12.17 -30.64
N VAL A 226 14.07 -13.10 -29.92
CA VAL A 226 14.55 -12.90 -28.55
C VAL A 226 15.54 -11.75 -28.48
N LYS A 227 16.49 -11.69 -29.41
CA LYS A 227 17.52 -10.65 -29.50
C LYS A 227 16.96 -9.26 -29.80
N ASN A 228 15.81 -9.20 -30.48
CA ASN A 228 15.09 -7.96 -30.77
C ASN A 228 14.01 -7.64 -29.71
N GLU A 229 14.13 -8.22 -28.51
CA GLU A 229 13.27 -7.94 -27.34
C GLU A 229 11.76 -8.20 -27.53
N VAL A 230 11.39 -9.02 -28.52
CA VAL A 230 10.00 -9.44 -28.71
C VAL A 230 9.53 -10.19 -27.46
N LYS A 231 8.51 -9.66 -26.78
CA LYS A 231 7.99 -10.25 -25.53
C LYS A 231 7.14 -11.48 -25.79
N GLU A 232 6.15 -11.33 -26.65
CA GLU A 232 5.10 -12.30 -26.89
C GLU A 232 4.95 -12.57 -28.38
N ILE A 233 4.62 -13.81 -28.73
CA ILE A 233 4.29 -14.22 -30.09
C ILE A 233 2.99 -15.02 -30.08
N GLU A 234 2.29 -15.01 -31.21
CA GLU A 234 1.08 -15.79 -31.42
C GLU A 234 1.34 -16.90 -32.42
N VAL A 235 0.99 -18.13 -32.06
CA VAL A 235 1.21 -19.32 -32.87
C VAL A 235 -0.12 -20.03 -33.15
N MET A 236 -0.20 -20.66 -34.32
CA MET A 236 -1.37 -21.43 -34.74
C MET A 236 -1.33 -22.83 -34.15
N GLU A 237 -2.31 -23.17 -33.31
CA GLU A 237 -2.52 -24.50 -32.75
C GLU A 237 -3.95 -24.97 -32.97
N ASN A 238 -4.13 -26.12 -33.61
CA ASN A 238 -5.46 -26.72 -33.84
C ASN A 238 -6.47 -25.76 -34.49
N GLY A 239 -6.00 -24.80 -35.28
CA GLY A 239 -6.82 -23.77 -35.94
C GLY A 239 -7.16 -22.54 -35.06
N GLN A 240 -6.56 -22.42 -33.88
CA GLN A 240 -6.69 -21.25 -33.00
C GLN A 240 -5.35 -20.55 -32.80
N SER A 241 -5.39 -19.22 -32.63
CA SER A 241 -4.21 -18.43 -32.23
C SER A 241 -4.01 -18.54 -30.73
N VAL A 242 -2.82 -18.98 -30.30
CA VAL A 242 -2.44 -19.07 -28.89
C VAL A 242 -1.22 -18.19 -28.64
N LYS A 243 -1.29 -17.37 -27.59
CA LYS A 243 -0.22 -16.43 -27.22
C LYS A 243 0.80 -17.08 -26.29
N TYR A 244 2.08 -16.96 -26.64
CA TYR A 244 3.21 -17.44 -25.85
C TYR A 244 4.17 -16.31 -25.51
N LEU A 245 4.55 -16.24 -24.23
CA LEU A 245 5.60 -15.34 -23.76
C LEU A 245 6.98 -15.97 -24.04
N ILE A 246 7.81 -15.31 -24.85
CA ILE A 246 9.14 -15.79 -25.28
C ILE A 246 10.29 -14.98 -24.67
N ASN A 247 10.03 -13.80 -24.13
CA ASN A 247 10.98 -13.04 -23.33
C ASN A 247 10.36 -12.66 -21.98
N PRO A 248 11.16 -12.62 -20.90
CA PRO A 248 10.63 -12.25 -19.60
C PRO A 248 10.10 -10.80 -19.60
N LEU A 249 9.00 -10.61 -18.89
CA LEU A 249 8.45 -9.31 -18.55
C LEU A 249 9.21 -8.70 -17.37
N ASN A 250 9.41 -7.40 -17.44
CA ASN A 250 10.02 -6.60 -16.39
C ASN A 250 8.93 -6.20 -15.38
N PRO A 251 9.00 -6.66 -14.13
CA PRO A 251 8.03 -6.26 -13.11
C PRO A 251 8.22 -4.79 -12.72
N ALA A 252 7.13 -4.12 -12.38
CA ALA A 252 7.19 -2.71 -11.97
C ALA A 252 7.97 -2.56 -10.65
N ARG A 253 8.85 -1.55 -10.58
CA ARG A 253 9.50 -1.12 -9.34
C ARG A 253 8.77 0.06 -8.75
N TYR A 254 8.55 -0.01 -7.44
CA TYR A 254 7.78 0.99 -6.72
C TYR A 254 8.34 1.26 -5.32
N VAL A 255 7.97 2.39 -4.74
CA VAL A 255 8.22 2.72 -3.34
C VAL A 255 6.93 2.88 -2.57
N ARG A 256 6.91 2.34 -1.36
CA ARG A 256 5.78 2.52 -0.44
C ARG A 256 5.62 4.01 -0.13
N LYS A 257 4.38 4.51 -0.07
CA LYS A 257 4.08 5.87 0.37
C LYS A 257 3.19 5.86 1.60
N LEU A 258 3.55 6.67 2.59
CA LEU A 258 2.70 6.93 3.74
C LEU A 258 1.69 8.03 3.39
N LEU A 259 0.42 7.66 3.32
CA LEU A 259 -0.69 8.56 3.06
C LEU A 259 -1.27 9.12 4.36
N ARG A 260 -1.98 10.24 4.22
CA ARG A 260 -2.88 10.78 5.24
C ARG A 260 -4.10 9.87 5.32
N ILE A 261 -4.69 9.66 6.49
CA ILE A 261 -5.92 8.84 6.58
C ILE A 261 -7.05 9.42 5.73
N THR A 262 -7.17 10.75 5.67
CA THR A 262 -8.12 11.45 4.78
C THR A 262 -7.88 11.12 3.32
N LYS A 263 -6.64 11.20 2.83
CA LYS A 263 -6.31 10.83 1.44
C LYS A 263 -6.53 9.34 1.19
N ALA A 264 -6.10 8.46 2.10
CA ALA A 264 -6.29 7.02 1.96
C ALA A 264 -7.78 6.63 1.89
N SER A 265 -8.66 7.38 2.55
CA SER A 265 -10.12 7.17 2.54
C SER A 265 -10.82 7.74 1.30
N LEU A 266 -10.14 8.55 0.49
CA LEU A 266 -10.69 9.12 -0.75
C LEU A 266 -10.34 8.28 -1.98
N GLU A 267 -9.25 7.50 -1.89
CA GLU A 267 -8.67 6.70 -2.98
C GLU A 267 -9.25 5.26 -3.03
N HIS A 268 -10.51 5.10 -2.63
CA HIS A 268 -11.23 3.83 -2.68
C HIS A 268 -11.52 3.41 -4.14
N ALA A 269 -11.61 2.10 -4.38
CA ALA A 269 -11.72 1.54 -5.73
C ALA A 269 -13.08 1.83 -6.41
N GLY A 270 -14.14 2.12 -5.65
CA GLY A 270 -15.46 2.42 -6.18
C GLY A 270 -15.66 3.90 -6.48
N TRP A 271 -16.04 4.24 -7.72
CA TRP A 271 -16.38 5.62 -8.09
C TRP A 271 -17.63 6.10 -7.37
N LEU A 272 -18.57 5.21 -7.02
CA LEU A 272 -19.81 5.57 -6.34
C LEU A 272 -19.54 6.05 -4.91
N SER A 273 -18.67 5.35 -4.18
CA SER A 273 -18.23 5.81 -2.86
C SER A 273 -17.40 7.09 -2.97
N ALA A 274 -16.51 7.21 -3.97
CA ALA A 274 -15.72 8.42 -4.16
C ALA A 274 -16.61 9.66 -4.40
N ALA A 275 -17.65 9.53 -5.24
CA ALA A 275 -18.59 10.59 -5.57
C ALA A 275 -19.37 11.13 -4.36
N SER A 276 -19.54 10.32 -3.30
CA SER A 276 -20.24 10.71 -2.07
C SER A 276 -19.40 11.59 -1.12
N PHE A 277 -18.06 11.54 -1.20
CA PHE A 277 -17.16 12.32 -0.34
C PHE A 277 -16.43 13.46 -1.09
N GLN A 278 -16.37 13.39 -2.43
CA GLN A 278 -15.62 14.33 -3.27
C GLN A 278 -16.53 15.29 -4.06
N GLN A 279 -15.93 16.02 -5.01
CA GLN A 279 -16.64 16.78 -6.04
C GLN A 279 -17.38 15.83 -6.99
N THR A 280 -18.61 15.49 -6.62
CA THR A 280 -19.50 14.57 -7.35
C THR A 280 -19.49 14.75 -8.89
N PRO A 281 -19.55 15.98 -9.46
CA PRO A 281 -19.58 16.15 -10.91
C PRO A 281 -18.32 15.65 -11.62
N GLN A 282 -17.15 15.86 -11.02
CA GLN A 282 -15.88 15.45 -11.61
C GLN A 282 -15.77 13.92 -11.65
N VAL A 283 -16.05 13.27 -10.51
CA VAL A 283 -15.96 11.81 -10.39
C VAL A 283 -16.91 11.09 -11.35
N LEU A 284 -18.14 11.59 -11.49
CA LEU A 284 -19.11 11.00 -12.41
C LEU A 284 -18.72 11.22 -13.88
N THR A 285 -18.17 12.39 -14.21
CA THR A 285 -17.73 12.68 -15.58
C THR A 285 -16.58 11.77 -15.99
N GLU A 286 -15.56 11.62 -15.13
CA GLU A 286 -14.42 10.73 -15.37
C GLU A 286 -14.87 9.27 -15.53
N ALA A 287 -15.72 8.79 -14.61
CA ALA A 287 -16.27 7.44 -14.70
C ALA A 287 -17.09 7.20 -15.97
N ALA A 288 -17.87 8.19 -16.42
CA ALA A 288 -18.65 8.11 -17.65
C ALA A 288 -17.78 8.10 -18.91
N VAL A 289 -16.72 8.92 -18.95
CA VAL A 289 -15.79 8.98 -20.08
C VAL A 289 -15.00 7.68 -20.23
N GLU A 290 -14.58 7.09 -19.12
CA GLU A 290 -13.82 5.84 -19.12
C GLU A 290 -14.68 4.57 -19.16
N GLY A 291 -16.01 4.69 -19.01
CA GLY A 291 -16.91 3.55 -18.93
C GLY A 291 -16.69 2.67 -17.69
N ARG A 292 -16.27 3.26 -16.57
CA ARG A 292 -15.97 2.52 -15.33
C ARG A 292 -17.23 1.86 -14.74
N VAL A 293 -17.09 0.62 -14.30
CA VAL A 293 -18.15 -0.11 -13.56
C VAL A 293 -17.79 -0.14 -12.08
N ASP A 294 -18.75 0.16 -11.21
CA ASP A 294 -18.59 -0.01 -9.76
C ASP A 294 -19.01 -1.42 -9.36
N ASN A 295 -18.08 -2.19 -8.81
CA ASN A 295 -18.31 -3.59 -8.43
C ASN A 295 -18.92 -3.76 -7.04
N LEU A 296 -19.31 -2.66 -6.36
CA LEU A 296 -19.99 -2.68 -5.05
C LEU A 296 -19.26 -3.54 -4.01
N ILE A 297 -17.93 -3.48 -3.97
CA ILE A 297 -17.11 -4.31 -3.07
C ILE A 297 -17.16 -3.77 -1.62
N GLY A 298 -17.34 -2.45 -1.46
CA GLY A 298 -17.30 -1.79 -0.17
C GLY A 298 -18.65 -1.68 0.52
N LEU A 299 -18.62 -1.27 1.78
CA LEU A 299 -19.85 -1.06 2.58
C LEU A 299 -20.64 0.15 2.09
N LYS A 300 -19.95 1.22 1.67
CA LYS A 300 -20.56 2.51 1.36
C LYS A 300 -21.38 2.44 0.07
N GLU A 301 -20.84 1.82 -0.98
CA GLU A 301 -21.53 1.71 -2.26
C GLU A 301 -22.83 0.90 -2.11
N ASN A 302 -22.78 -0.22 -1.38
CA ASN A 302 -23.96 -1.04 -1.10
C ASN A 302 -25.03 -0.28 -0.32
N VAL A 303 -24.65 0.51 0.70
CA VAL A 303 -25.61 1.34 1.44
C VAL A 303 -26.24 2.40 0.54
N ILE A 304 -25.47 3.04 -0.34
CA ILE A 304 -25.99 4.06 -1.27
C ILE A 304 -27.02 3.46 -2.24
N VAL A 305 -26.76 2.26 -2.76
CA VAL A 305 -27.66 1.57 -3.70
C VAL A 305 -28.84 0.88 -2.98
N GLY A 306 -28.74 0.66 -1.67
CA GLY A 306 -29.75 -0.05 -0.88
C GLY A 306 -29.61 -1.59 -0.92
N GLN A 307 -28.42 -2.11 -1.27
CA GLN A 307 -28.11 -3.53 -1.21
C GLN A 307 -27.59 -3.94 0.18
N LEU A 308 -27.64 -5.25 0.49
CA LEU A 308 -27.03 -5.77 1.69
C LEU A 308 -25.52 -5.51 1.68
N ILE A 309 -25.00 -5.01 2.80
CA ILE A 309 -23.57 -4.75 2.95
C ILE A 309 -22.76 -6.06 2.91
N PRO A 310 -21.56 -6.07 2.30
CA PRO A 310 -20.69 -7.24 2.23
C PRO A 310 -19.93 -7.47 3.55
N ALA A 311 -20.65 -7.51 4.66
CA ALA A 311 -20.10 -7.78 5.99
C ALA A 311 -21.14 -8.47 6.88
N GLY A 312 -20.65 -9.21 7.89
CA GLY A 312 -21.53 -10.00 8.77
C GLY A 312 -22.33 -11.03 7.97
N THR A 313 -23.64 -11.06 8.17
CA THR A 313 -24.57 -11.97 7.45
C THR A 313 -24.74 -11.63 5.98
N GLY A 314 -24.30 -10.46 5.53
CA GLY A 314 -24.33 -10.06 4.12
C GLY A 314 -23.12 -10.52 3.30
N LEU A 315 -22.18 -11.27 3.90
CA LEU A 315 -21.12 -11.94 3.12
C LEU A 315 -21.72 -13.06 2.28
N GLU A 316 -21.17 -13.26 1.07
CA GLU A 316 -21.64 -14.27 0.13
C GLU A 316 -21.67 -15.68 0.74
N SER A 317 -20.65 -16.01 1.54
CA SER A 317 -20.56 -17.29 2.29
C SER A 317 -21.75 -17.58 3.21
N TYR A 318 -22.47 -16.54 3.67
CA TYR A 318 -23.66 -16.71 4.51
C TYR A 318 -24.96 -16.53 3.72
N ARG A 319 -24.94 -15.84 2.57
CA ARG A 319 -26.13 -15.62 1.73
C ARG A 319 -26.51 -16.86 0.93
N SER A 320 -25.53 -17.68 0.53
CA SER A 320 -25.74 -18.85 -0.33
C SER A 320 -25.74 -20.18 0.44
N ILE A 321 -25.93 -20.15 1.76
CA ILE A 321 -26.06 -21.38 2.55
C ILE A 321 -27.33 -22.11 2.10
N GLN A 322 -27.14 -23.22 1.40
CA GLN A 322 -28.22 -24.16 1.11
C GLN A 322 -28.52 -24.95 2.38
N VAL A 323 -29.74 -24.84 2.86
CA VAL A 323 -30.23 -25.62 4.00
C VAL A 323 -30.84 -26.89 3.44
N GLU A 324 -30.22 -28.04 3.71
CA GLU A 324 -30.89 -29.32 3.50
C GLU A 324 -31.79 -29.59 4.71
N GLU A 325 -33.10 -29.64 4.49
CA GLU A 325 -34.04 -30.09 5.51
C GLU A 325 -33.91 -31.61 5.65
N THR A 326 -33.28 -32.05 6.76
CA THR A 326 -33.37 -33.45 7.17
C THR A 326 -34.85 -33.78 7.47
N GLY A 327 -35.38 -34.84 6.86
CA GLY A 327 -36.82 -35.16 6.73
C GLY A 327 -37.63 -35.41 8.01
N GLU A 328 -37.59 -34.51 9.00
CA GLU A 328 -38.44 -34.54 10.19
C GLU A 328 -39.64 -33.57 10.10
N MET A 329 -39.81 -32.82 9.00
CA MET A 329 -40.96 -31.91 8.81
C MET A 329 -42.15 -32.49 8.04
N GLU A 330 -42.06 -33.68 7.44
CA GLU A 330 -43.21 -34.33 6.79
C GLU A 330 -44.24 -34.88 7.80
N ALA A 331 -43.96 -34.88 9.11
CA ALA A 331 -44.84 -35.44 10.13
C ALA A 331 -45.88 -34.46 10.74
N LYS A 332 -46.09 -33.27 10.16
CA LYS A 332 -46.99 -32.24 10.74
C LYS A 332 -48.22 -31.85 9.91
N GLU A 333 -48.57 -32.59 8.86
CA GLU A 333 -49.85 -32.40 8.14
C GLU A 333 -50.78 -33.62 8.18
N GLU A 334 -51.07 -34.15 9.37
CA GLU A 334 -52.33 -34.88 9.58
C GLU A 334 -52.97 -34.42 10.90
N ILE A 335 -53.67 -33.29 10.84
CA ILE A 335 -54.67 -32.97 11.86
C ILE A 335 -55.95 -33.74 11.46
N PRO A 336 -56.43 -34.70 12.25
CA PRO A 336 -57.64 -35.43 11.90
C PRO A 336 -58.82 -34.47 11.98
N LYS A 337 -59.61 -34.39 10.90
CA LYS A 337 -60.92 -33.74 10.92
C LYS A 337 -61.80 -34.48 11.92
N ILE A 338 -62.11 -33.82 13.03
CA ILE A 338 -63.16 -34.25 13.95
C ILE A 338 -64.49 -34.02 13.21
N GLY A 339 -65.24 -35.11 13.03
CA GLY A 339 -66.53 -35.15 12.35
C GLY A 339 -67.67 -34.51 13.12
#